data_AF-A0A813DBA6-F1
#
_entry.id   AF-A0A813DBA6-F1
#
_cell.length_a   1.000
_cell.length_b   1.000
_cell.length_c   1.000
_cell.angle_alpha   90.00
_cell.angle_beta   90.00
_cell.angle_gamma   90.00
#
_symmetry.space_group_name_H-M   'P 1'
#
loop_
_entity.id
_entity.type
_entity.pdbx_description
1 polymer ?
#
loop_
_entity_poly.entity_id
_entity_poly.type
_entity_poly.pdbx_seq_one_letter_code
_entity_poly.pdbx_strand_id
1 'polypeptide(L)'
;LQRSRVQRQASPPPVPRREDPASRPFFTGRWPGGRNDYGGEAGIRFVAAVSSEVTALGRLAEPPLMEGSVVTLWQTDTQEPLATAEVGPKSRVEGNYAWEPLTDELVLHAGKEYRLTQRCRANMPDRWCDARATAEEVAVGSWASLASFVGGVARNSAGFPNREDGDLRRAGMVNFKAMLRPSPGPAMQLVSREQLAHSLARATAADEQRRGGGPQEVEGRLAALACLLELFVDELANLDLPASAMALLAPEEELRELAMEAQMSSQGCSIFDSTGLARQLARQARRCGHRDAGLLLVDACSGEVLGLCPRPRAVGSGACLAPGLASVSFDERGTGRPLAAWELAERLQHGLALARGVGGQVDAFLPDEVNRQCIGLRVKEAEGGHSEHETGLRTPGPRGARDRASAAGLEIHEAPFSARTHSICI
;
A
#
# COMPACT_ATOMS: atom_id res chain seq x y z
N LEU A 1 -25.56 -39.23 43.85
CA LEU A 1 -24.42 -38.37 43.47
C LEU A 1 -23.91 -38.77 42.08
N GLN A 2 -24.55 -38.29 41.01
CA GLN A 2 -24.05 -38.44 39.63
C GLN A 2 -23.27 -37.17 39.28
N ARG A 3 -21.98 -37.31 38.94
CA ARG A 3 -21.14 -36.21 38.45
C ARG A 3 -21.18 -36.20 36.92
N SER A 4 -21.82 -35.17 36.37
CA SER A 4 -21.84 -34.87 34.93
C SER A 4 -20.44 -34.49 34.44
N ARG A 5 -19.96 -35.21 33.42
CA ARG A 5 -18.69 -34.97 32.75
C ARG A 5 -18.94 -33.96 31.62
N VAL A 6 -18.63 -32.69 31.88
CA VAL A 6 -18.66 -31.64 30.85
C VAL A 6 -17.49 -31.88 29.90
N GLN A 7 -17.82 -32.38 28.71
CA GLN A 7 -16.89 -32.58 27.61
C GLN A 7 -16.60 -31.21 27.00
N ARG A 8 -15.46 -30.61 27.36
CA ARG A 8 -14.97 -29.39 26.70
C ARG A 8 -14.70 -29.71 25.23
N GLN A 9 -15.52 -29.19 24.33
CA GLN A 9 -15.20 -29.15 22.91
C GLN A 9 -13.91 -28.33 22.74
N ALA A 10 -12.89 -28.95 22.16
CA ALA A 10 -11.67 -28.26 21.77
C ALA A 10 -12.00 -27.28 20.64
N SER A 11 -11.58 -26.02 20.79
CA SER A 11 -11.68 -25.02 19.74
C SER A 11 -10.98 -25.53 18.47
N PRO A 12 -11.50 -25.26 17.26
CA PRO A 12 -10.81 -25.60 16.03
C PRO A 12 -9.42 -24.94 16.00
N PRO A 13 -8.41 -25.61 15.42
CA PRO A 13 -7.07 -25.04 15.33
C PRO A 13 -7.13 -23.71 14.54
N PRO A 14 -6.35 -22.70 14.95
CA PRO A 14 -6.29 -21.43 14.22
C PRO A 14 -5.84 -21.69 12.78
N VAL A 15 -6.60 -21.16 11.83
CA VAL A 15 -6.26 -21.26 10.41
C VAL A 15 -5.13 -20.26 10.15
N PRO A 16 -3.98 -20.70 9.59
CA PRO A 16 -2.89 -19.79 9.28
C PRO A 16 -3.36 -18.73 8.29
N ARG A 17 -2.95 -17.48 8.50
CA ARG A 17 -3.22 -16.40 7.56
C ARG A 17 -2.58 -16.73 6.22
N ARG A 18 -3.31 -16.49 5.14
CA ARG A 18 -2.77 -16.65 3.79
C ARG A 18 -1.63 -15.64 3.60
N GLU A 19 -0.45 -16.12 3.20
CA GLU A 19 0.68 -15.24 2.90
C GLU A 19 0.28 -14.22 1.81
N ASP A 20 0.51 -12.94 2.11
CA ASP A 20 0.28 -11.85 1.17
C ASP A 20 1.40 -11.79 0.12
N PRO A 21 1.08 -11.58 -1.18
CA PRO A 21 2.08 -11.48 -2.24
C PRO A 21 3.10 -10.33 -2.08
N ALA A 22 2.81 -9.32 -1.25
CA ALA A 22 3.73 -8.23 -0.93
C ALA A 22 4.75 -8.59 0.15
N SER A 23 4.59 -9.75 0.81
CA SER A 23 5.49 -10.19 1.87
C SER A 23 6.83 -10.67 1.29
N ARG A 24 7.94 -10.12 1.82
CA ARG A 24 9.30 -10.42 1.34
C ARG A 24 10.22 -10.80 2.49
N PRO A 25 11.20 -11.70 2.27
CA PRO A 25 12.16 -12.07 3.30
C PRO A 25 13.14 -10.93 3.61
N PHE A 26 13.54 -10.80 4.89
CA PHE A 26 14.55 -9.83 5.28
C PHE A 26 15.92 -10.17 4.69
N PHE A 27 16.43 -11.40 4.86
CA PHE A 27 17.63 -11.86 4.16
C PHE A 27 17.30 -12.53 2.83
N THR A 28 18.01 -12.13 1.78
CA THR A 28 17.93 -12.71 0.41
C THR A 28 19.27 -13.31 -0.05
N GLY A 29 20.36 -13.00 0.66
CA GLY A 29 21.68 -13.57 0.39
C GLY A 29 21.78 -15.08 0.68
N ARG A 30 22.92 -15.66 0.32
CA ARG A 30 23.24 -17.06 0.60
C ARG A 30 24.17 -17.16 1.81
N TRP A 31 23.77 -17.94 2.81
CA TRP A 31 24.40 -17.96 4.12
C TRP A 31 24.63 -19.40 4.58
N PRO A 32 25.57 -20.15 3.98
CA PRO A 32 25.64 -21.60 4.15
C PRO A 32 25.86 -22.02 5.61
N GLY A 33 25.16 -23.09 6.02
CA GLY A 33 25.28 -23.63 7.37
C GLY A 33 26.60 -24.37 7.61
N GLY A 34 27.27 -24.07 8.73
CA GLY A 34 28.56 -24.67 9.08
C GLY A 34 28.63 -25.28 10.47
N ARG A 35 27.76 -24.87 11.40
CA ARG A 35 27.85 -25.19 12.83
C ARG A 35 26.63 -25.97 13.32
N ASN A 36 26.82 -26.87 14.28
CA ASN A 36 25.75 -27.68 14.87
C ASN A 36 26.03 -28.15 16.32
N ASP A 37 27.01 -27.56 16.99
CA ASP A 37 27.58 -28.04 18.27
C ASP A 37 27.14 -27.20 19.49
N TYR A 38 26.08 -26.40 19.38
CA TYR A 38 25.65 -25.46 20.42
C TYR A 38 24.26 -25.77 20.97
N GLY A 39 24.13 -25.81 22.30
CA GLY A 39 22.84 -25.93 22.99
C GLY A 39 22.37 -24.60 23.57
N GLY A 40 21.17 -24.14 23.19
CA GLY A 40 20.60 -22.89 23.69
C GLY A 40 19.76 -22.13 22.66
N GLU A 41 19.71 -20.81 22.80
CA GLU A 41 19.17 -19.89 21.80
C GLU A 41 20.35 -19.27 21.03
N ALA A 42 20.26 -19.24 19.71
CA ALA A 42 21.22 -18.53 18.86
C ALA A 42 20.52 -17.91 17.65
N GLY A 43 20.96 -16.72 17.26
CA GLY A 43 20.42 -16.03 16.10
C GLY A 43 20.98 -14.63 15.99
N ILE A 44 20.12 -13.68 15.62
CA ILE A 44 20.49 -12.32 15.25
C ILE A 44 19.77 -11.26 16.09
N ARG A 45 20.37 -10.07 16.15
CA ARG A 45 19.71 -8.82 16.53
C ARG A 45 19.68 -7.84 15.35
N PHE A 46 18.62 -7.06 15.28
CA PHE A 46 18.39 -6.08 14.24
C PHE A 46 17.56 -4.93 14.77
N VAL A 47 17.65 -3.77 14.11
CA VAL A 47 16.83 -2.60 14.39
C VAL A 47 15.87 -2.40 13.22
N ALA A 48 14.56 -2.33 13.50
CA ALA A 48 13.58 -2.04 12.46
C ALA A 48 13.80 -0.60 11.95
N ALA A 49 14.01 -0.43 10.64
CA ALA A 49 14.19 0.89 10.04
C ALA A 49 12.83 1.56 9.82
N VAL A 50 11.81 0.77 9.51
CA VAL A 50 10.43 1.20 9.27
C VAL A 50 9.46 0.27 9.99
N SER A 51 8.28 0.80 10.32
CA SER A 51 7.23 -0.03 10.89
C SER A 51 6.72 -1.03 9.85
N SER A 52 6.61 -2.29 10.22
CA SER A 52 6.34 -3.37 9.27
C SER A 52 5.57 -4.50 9.93
N GLU A 53 4.77 -5.23 9.14
CA GLU A 53 4.05 -6.41 9.62
C GLU A 53 4.84 -7.67 9.31
N VAL A 54 5.19 -8.43 10.33
CA VAL A 54 5.82 -9.74 10.19
C VAL A 54 4.74 -10.76 9.87
N THR A 55 4.92 -11.48 8.76
CA THR A 55 3.94 -12.47 8.31
C THR A 55 4.40 -13.91 8.51
N ALA A 56 5.72 -14.14 8.61
CA ALA A 56 6.28 -15.48 8.76
C ALA A 56 7.65 -15.43 9.43
N LEU A 57 7.98 -16.49 10.16
CA LEU A 57 9.32 -16.74 10.69
C LEU A 57 9.96 -17.91 9.93
N GLY A 58 11.27 -17.86 9.78
CA GLY A 58 11.99 -18.87 9.02
C GLY A 58 13.40 -19.11 9.52
N ARG A 59 13.96 -20.22 9.05
CA ARG A 59 15.37 -20.58 9.28
C ARG A 59 15.98 -21.13 8.00
N LEU A 60 17.31 -21.02 7.92
CA LEU A 60 18.06 -21.47 6.77
C LEU A 60 17.81 -22.97 6.52
N ALA A 61 17.48 -23.32 5.27
CA ALA A 61 17.23 -24.68 4.78
C ALA A 61 18.30 -25.12 3.77
N GLU A 62 19.53 -24.64 3.95
CA GLU A 62 20.72 -25.01 3.16
C GLU A 62 21.88 -25.41 4.09
N PRO A 63 22.09 -26.71 4.34
CA PRO A 63 21.42 -27.88 3.75
C PRO A 63 19.95 -28.06 4.20
N PRO A 64 19.15 -28.93 3.52
CA PRO A 64 17.77 -29.20 3.89
C PRO A 64 17.61 -29.59 5.36
N LEU A 65 16.49 -29.15 5.95
CA LEU A 65 16.18 -29.43 7.35
C LEU A 65 15.82 -30.91 7.55
N MET A 66 16.39 -31.50 8.60
CA MET A 66 16.21 -32.86 9.06
C MET A 66 15.42 -32.92 10.38
N GLU A 67 15.36 -31.83 11.14
CA GLU A 67 14.54 -31.72 12.35
C GLU A 67 13.77 -30.39 12.47
N GLY A 68 12.81 -30.33 13.39
CA GLY A 68 12.11 -29.10 13.75
C GLY A 68 12.90 -28.29 14.76
N SER A 69 12.86 -26.96 14.65
CA SER A 69 13.39 -26.03 15.66
C SER A 69 12.42 -24.87 15.86
N VAL A 70 12.29 -24.43 17.12
CA VAL A 70 11.48 -23.27 17.47
C VAL A 70 12.26 -22.01 17.11
N VAL A 71 11.72 -21.22 16.19
CA VAL A 71 12.18 -19.88 15.85
C VAL A 71 11.36 -18.89 16.67
N THR A 72 12.02 -17.98 17.39
CA THR A 72 11.38 -17.01 18.27
C THR A 72 11.83 -15.59 17.95
N LEU A 73 10.86 -14.70 17.76
CA LEU A 73 11.05 -13.26 17.65
C LEU A 73 10.80 -12.63 19.02
N TRP A 74 11.74 -11.82 19.50
CA TRP A 74 11.75 -11.24 20.84
C TRP A 74 11.73 -9.72 20.78
N GLN A 75 11.03 -9.11 21.73
CA GLN A 75 11.14 -7.68 22.01
C GLN A 75 12.28 -7.42 22.99
N THR A 76 13.15 -6.45 22.68
CA THR A 76 14.32 -6.17 23.52
C THR A 76 13.94 -5.43 24.81
N ASP A 77 12.96 -4.52 24.75
CA ASP A 77 12.54 -3.69 25.89
C ASP A 77 11.96 -4.52 27.05
N THR A 78 11.07 -5.46 26.73
CA THR A 78 10.37 -6.31 27.71
C THR A 78 11.03 -7.68 27.89
N GLN A 79 11.92 -8.07 26.98
CA GLN A 79 12.53 -9.40 26.89
C GLN A 79 11.52 -10.54 26.69
N GLU A 80 10.32 -10.22 26.22
CA GLU A 80 9.25 -11.19 26.00
C GLU A 80 9.25 -11.71 24.55
N PRO A 81 8.82 -12.96 24.33
CA PRO A 81 8.60 -13.48 22.99
C PRO A 81 7.37 -12.81 22.38
N LEU A 82 7.54 -12.22 21.19
CA LEU A 82 6.46 -11.63 20.41
C LEU A 82 5.76 -12.67 19.54
N ALA A 83 6.53 -13.59 18.96
CA ALA A 83 6.01 -14.69 18.16
C ALA A 83 6.98 -15.88 18.15
N THR A 84 6.42 -17.06 17.97
CA THR A 84 7.15 -18.33 17.88
C THR A 84 6.61 -19.17 16.72
N ALA A 85 7.48 -19.86 16.01
CA ALA A 85 7.10 -20.82 14.99
C ALA A 85 7.99 -22.07 15.01
N GLU A 86 7.42 -23.25 14.81
CA GLU A 86 8.18 -24.51 14.72
C GLU A 86 8.53 -24.80 13.25
N VAL A 87 9.76 -24.46 12.85
CA VAL A 87 10.21 -24.57 11.46
C VAL A 87 11.04 -25.85 11.28
N GLY A 88 10.66 -26.71 10.32
CA GLY A 88 11.26 -28.03 10.15
C GLY A 88 11.14 -28.61 8.74
N PRO A 89 11.33 -29.94 8.57
CA PRO A 89 11.40 -30.59 7.25
C PRO A 89 10.09 -30.55 6.45
N LYS A 90 8.97 -30.27 7.12
CA LYS A 90 7.64 -30.16 6.51
C LYS A 90 7.26 -28.72 6.16
N SER A 91 8.03 -27.74 6.63
CA SER A 91 7.77 -26.33 6.38
C SER A 91 7.96 -25.99 4.91
N ARG A 92 7.22 -24.99 4.44
CA ARG A 92 7.33 -24.54 3.04
C ARG A 92 8.72 -23.94 2.81
N VAL A 93 9.44 -24.47 1.83
CA VAL A 93 10.75 -23.92 1.42
C VAL A 93 10.56 -22.93 0.29
N GLU A 94 11.10 -21.73 0.45
CA GLU A 94 11.14 -20.68 -0.55
C GLU A 94 12.54 -20.06 -0.57
N GLY A 95 13.23 -20.13 -1.73
CA GLY A 95 14.64 -19.83 -1.81
C GLY A 95 15.46 -20.77 -0.92
N ASN A 96 16.31 -20.19 -0.07
CA ASN A 96 17.19 -20.93 0.85
C ASN A 96 16.62 -21.08 2.27
N TYR A 97 15.33 -20.76 2.48
CA TYR A 97 14.71 -20.71 3.80
C TYR A 97 13.45 -21.56 3.86
N ALA A 98 13.25 -22.21 5.00
CA ALA A 98 11.99 -22.83 5.39
C ALA A 98 11.18 -21.83 6.22
N TRP A 99 9.87 -21.78 5.99
CA TRP A 99 8.97 -20.78 6.55
C TRP A 99 7.75 -21.39 7.22
N GLU A 100 7.33 -20.74 8.30
CA GLU A 100 6.03 -20.95 8.92
C GLU A 100 5.30 -19.59 9.08
N PRO A 101 4.05 -19.49 8.63
CA PRO A 101 3.28 -18.25 8.74
C PRO A 101 2.88 -17.97 10.19
N LEU A 102 2.81 -16.69 10.55
CA LEU A 102 2.24 -16.27 11.83
C LEU A 102 0.71 -16.26 11.76
N THR A 103 0.08 -16.66 12.86
CA THR A 103 -1.39 -16.63 13.02
C THR A 103 -1.90 -15.24 13.36
N ASP A 104 -1.12 -14.51 14.16
CA ASP A 104 -1.47 -13.22 14.73
C ASP A 104 -0.76 -12.08 14.01
N GLU A 105 -1.39 -10.91 13.99
CA GLU A 105 -0.74 -9.69 13.48
C GLU A 105 0.39 -9.31 14.40
N LEU A 106 1.58 -9.18 13.81
CA LEU A 106 2.75 -8.73 14.54
C LEU A 106 3.38 -7.55 13.82
N VAL A 107 3.40 -6.40 14.48
CA VAL A 107 3.99 -5.17 13.95
C VAL A 107 5.32 -4.91 14.63
N LEU A 108 6.37 -4.75 13.82
CA LEU A 108 7.62 -4.14 14.24
C LEU A 108 7.46 -2.63 14.17
N HIS A 109 8.03 -1.93 15.16
CA HIS A 109 8.02 -0.48 15.22
C HIS A 109 9.37 0.07 14.81
N ALA A 110 9.36 1.10 13.95
CA ALA A 110 10.57 1.80 13.53
C ALA A 110 11.43 2.24 14.72
N GLY A 111 12.75 2.10 14.59
CA GLY A 111 13.75 2.47 15.60
C GLY A 111 13.88 1.50 16.77
N LYS A 112 13.09 0.43 16.84
CA LYS A 112 13.17 -0.57 17.92
C LYS A 112 14.13 -1.72 17.57
N GLU A 113 14.91 -2.15 18.55
CA GLU A 113 15.74 -3.37 18.46
C GLU A 113 14.89 -4.60 18.76
N TYR A 114 15.04 -5.62 17.91
CA TYR A 114 14.44 -6.94 18.07
C TYR A 114 15.52 -8.02 17.97
N ARG A 115 15.20 -9.21 18.48
CA ARG A 115 16.06 -10.39 18.37
C ARG A 115 15.29 -11.53 17.73
N LEU A 116 15.92 -12.26 16.83
CA LEU A 116 15.35 -13.44 16.22
C LEU A 116 16.29 -14.60 16.47
N THR A 117 15.81 -15.69 17.07
CA THR A 117 16.62 -16.86 17.39
C THR A 117 15.97 -18.14 16.94
N GLN A 118 16.78 -19.18 16.80
CA GLN A 118 16.30 -20.56 16.80
C GLN A 118 16.82 -21.30 18.03
N ARG A 119 16.02 -22.27 18.48
CA ARG A 119 16.41 -23.24 19.50
C ARG A 119 17.44 -24.20 18.93
N CYS A 120 18.68 -24.10 19.38
CA CYS A 120 19.75 -25.02 19.03
C CYS A 120 19.93 -26.12 20.08
N ARG A 121 20.33 -27.31 19.61
CA ARG A 121 20.79 -28.43 20.45
C ARG A 121 22.23 -28.80 20.06
N ALA A 122 22.98 -29.39 20.98
CA ALA A 122 24.27 -29.95 20.60
C ALA A 122 24.05 -31.13 19.64
N ASN A 123 24.87 -31.19 18.59
CA ASN A 123 24.82 -32.21 17.54
C ASN A 123 23.49 -32.23 16.76
N MET A 124 22.93 -31.05 16.44
CA MET A 124 21.81 -30.99 15.50
C MET A 124 22.24 -31.64 14.16
N PRO A 125 21.37 -32.44 13.52
CA PRO A 125 21.63 -32.93 12.17
C PRO A 125 21.74 -31.78 11.16
N ASP A 126 21.01 -30.69 11.42
CA ASP A 126 20.99 -29.48 10.60
C ASP A 126 22.12 -28.56 10.99
N ARG A 127 22.95 -28.18 10.01
CA ARG A 127 23.96 -27.14 10.21
C ARG A 127 23.35 -25.77 9.98
N TRP A 128 23.76 -24.80 10.78
CA TRP A 128 23.32 -23.41 10.70
C TRP A 128 24.50 -22.46 10.53
N CYS A 129 24.22 -21.27 9.98
CA CYS A 129 25.24 -20.27 9.67
C CYS A 129 25.77 -19.63 10.97
N ASP A 130 27.08 -19.74 11.22
CA ASP A 130 27.77 -19.04 12.33
C ASP A 130 28.86 -18.08 11.82
N ALA A 131 28.90 -17.85 10.50
CA ALA A 131 29.87 -16.99 9.85
C ALA A 131 29.70 -15.53 10.26
N ARG A 132 30.77 -14.76 10.08
CA ARG A 132 30.75 -13.30 10.19
C ARG A 132 30.70 -12.72 8.78
N ALA A 133 29.64 -11.99 8.47
CA ALA A 133 29.47 -11.33 7.19
C ALA A 133 30.23 -9.99 7.15
N THR A 134 30.56 -9.51 5.95
CA THR A 134 30.99 -8.12 5.75
C THR A 134 29.78 -7.19 5.69
N ALA A 135 30.01 -5.88 5.86
CA ALA A 135 28.95 -4.89 5.73
C ALA A 135 28.38 -4.85 4.30
N GLU A 136 29.22 -5.05 3.28
CA GLU A 136 28.80 -5.11 1.88
C GLU A 136 27.93 -6.34 1.60
N GLU A 137 28.31 -7.52 2.13
CA GLU A 137 27.51 -8.74 2.00
C GLU A 137 26.12 -8.58 2.62
N VAL A 138 26.04 -7.93 3.78
CA VAL A 138 24.77 -7.63 4.44
C VAL A 138 23.96 -6.62 3.62
N ALA A 139 24.57 -5.56 3.12
CA ALA A 139 23.89 -4.54 2.32
C ALA A 139 23.27 -5.12 1.03
N VAL A 140 23.96 -6.05 0.38
CA VAL A 140 23.46 -6.72 -0.84
C VAL A 140 22.49 -7.86 -0.50
N GLY A 141 22.74 -8.59 0.59
CA GLY A 141 22.04 -9.80 0.98
C GLY A 141 20.88 -9.61 1.95
N SER A 142 20.47 -8.37 2.23
CA SER A 142 19.35 -8.05 3.12
C SER A 142 18.49 -6.91 2.59
N TRP A 143 17.25 -6.85 3.08
CA TRP A 143 16.33 -5.76 2.83
C TRP A 143 16.63 -4.59 3.77
N ALA A 144 17.69 -3.84 3.47
CA ALA A 144 18.23 -2.79 4.35
C ALA A 144 17.24 -1.66 4.69
N SER A 145 16.28 -1.36 3.79
CA SER A 145 15.22 -0.38 4.06
C SER A 145 14.15 -0.87 5.04
N LEU A 146 14.04 -2.18 5.27
CA LEU A 146 13.14 -2.75 6.27
C LEU A 146 13.77 -2.70 7.67
N ALA A 147 15.01 -3.15 7.78
CA ALA A 147 15.73 -3.26 9.04
C ALA A 147 17.25 -3.21 8.84
N SER A 148 17.96 -2.75 9.87
CA SER A 148 19.41 -2.80 9.96
C SER A 148 19.84 -4.03 10.76
N PHE A 149 20.55 -4.95 10.13
CA PHE A 149 21.17 -6.08 10.82
C PHE A 149 22.38 -5.61 11.63
N VAL A 150 22.43 -6.00 12.92
CA VAL A 150 23.47 -5.53 13.85
C VAL A 150 24.48 -6.64 14.14
N GLY A 151 24.03 -7.85 14.47
CA GLY A 151 24.95 -8.96 14.73
C GLY A 151 24.31 -10.16 15.41
N GLY A 152 25.16 -11.05 15.92
CA GLY A 152 24.76 -12.29 16.55
C GLY A 152 24.29 -12.10 17.99
N VAL A 153 23.35 -12.93 18.43
CA VAL A 153 22.95 -13.07 19.84
C VAL A 153 22.90 -14.53 20.25
N ALA A 154 23.05 -14.79 21.54
CA ALA A 154 22.99 -16.13 22.10
C ALA A 154 22.55 -16.19 23.57
N ARG A 155 22.14 -17.38 24.00
CA ARG A 155 22.00 -17.77 25.41
C ARG A 155 22.13 -19.29 25.53
N ASN A 156 22.80 -19.80 26.57
CA ASN A 156 23.06 -21.24 26.73
C ASN A 156 21.83 -22.04 27.24
N SER A 157 20.66 -21.41 27.34
CA SER A 157 19.44 -21.98 27.91
C SER A 157 18.20 -21.38 27.23
N ALA A 158 17.01 -21.78 27.66
CA ALA A 158 15.77 -21.18 27.21
C ALA A 158 15.55 -19.76 27.73
N GLY A 159 14.99 -18.91 26.87
CA GLY A 159 14.58 -17.55 27.17
C GLY A 159 15.31 -16.52 26.31
N PHE A 160 15.05 -15.24 26.61
CA PHE A 160 15.60 -14.11 25.88
C PHE A 160 17.13 -14.21 25.69
N PRO A 161 17.66 -14.05 24.46
CA PRO A 161 19.08 -14.21 24.15
C PRO A 161 19.90 -12.99 24.60
N ASN A 162 20.20 -12.90 25.90
CA ASN A 162 20.78 -11.72 26.53
C ASN A 162 22.27 -11.45 26.21
N ARG A 163 22.98 -12.39 25.58
CA ARG A 163 24.40 -12.20 25.21
C ARG A 163 24.52 -11.73 23.76
N GLU A 164 25.20 -10.60 23.57
CA GLU A 164 25.70 -10.17 22.26
C GLU A 164 26.89 -11.04 21.86
N ASP A 165 26.90 -11.52 20.62
CA ASP A 165 27.82 -12.57 20.17
C ASP A 165 28.46 -12.22 18.82
N GLY A 166 29.00 -11.01 18.74
CA GLY A 166 29.80 -10.50 17.62
C GLY A 166 29.00 -9.77 16.55
N ASP A 167 29.55 -8.65 16.09
CA ASP A 167 28.96 -7.83 15.03
C ASP A 167 28.93 -8.58 13.70
N LEU A 168 27.82 -8.44 13.00
CA LEU A 168 27.54 -9.07 11.70
C LEU A 168 27.67 -10.61 11.68
N ARG A 169 27.66 -11.26 12.86
CA ARG A 169 27.71 -12.73 12.97
C ARG A 169 26.34 -13.34 12.77
N ARG A 170 26.27 -14.52 12.15
CA ARG A 170 25.05 -15.32 11.92
C ARG A 170 24.05 -14.66 10.96
N ALA A 171 24.52 -13.82 10.05
CA ALA A 171 23.68 -13.30 8.97
C ALA A 171 22.97 -14.48 8.26
N GLY A 172 21.65 -14.36 8.08
CA GLY A 172 20.83 -15.39 7.45
C GLY A 172 20.68 -16.73 8.18
N MET A 173 21.15 -16.88 9.43
CA MET A 173 20.88 -18.09 10.22
C MET A 173 19.38 -18.34 10.43
N VAL A 174 18.68 -17.26 10.75
CA VAL A 174 17.23 -17.16 10.92
C VAL A 174 16.74 -15.94 10.15
N ASN A 175 15.46 -15.94 9.79
CA ASN A 175 14.89 -14.92 8.92
C ASN A 175 13.42 -14.68 9.26
N PHE A 176 12.89 -13.55 8.79
CA PHE A 176 11.47 -13.25 8.88
C PHE A 176 11.02 -12.70 7.53
N LYS A 177 9.75 -12.95 7.17
CA LYS A 177 9.11 -12.21 6.09
C LYS A 177 8.31 -11.08 6.68
N ALA A 178 8.34 -9.94 6.00
CA ALA A 178 7.54 -8.81 6.38
C ALA A 178 6.89 -8.15 5.17
N MET A 179 5.81 -7.45 5.44
CA MET A 179 5.25 -6.44 4.57
C MET A 179 5.56 -5.08 5.17
N LEU A 180 5.94 -4.13 4.32
CA LEU A 180 5.89 -2.74 4.72
C LEU A 180 4.43 -2.43 5.03
N ARG A 181 4.13 -2.17 6.31
CA ARG A 181 2.88 -1.53 6.66
C ARG A 181 3.00 -0.13 6.08
N PRO A 182 2.02 0.36 5.31
CA PRO A 182 1.79 1.79 5.32
C PRO A 182 1.73 2.19 6.79
N SER A 183 2.51 3.19 7.20
CA SER A 183 2.29 3.85 8.50
C SER A 183 0.77 3.96 8.71
N PRO A 184 0.22 3.65 9.90
CA PRO A 184 -1.22 3.71 10.13
C PRO A 184 -1.67 5.07 9.60
N GLY A 185 -2.35 5.04 8.45
CA GLY A 185 -2.66 6.25 7.73
C GLY A 185 -3.46 7.17 8.64
N PRO A 186 -3.61 8.44 8.27
CA PRO A 186 -4.40 9.36 9.06
C PRO A 186 -5.79 8.76 9.33
N ALA A 187 -6.30 8.97 10.55
CA ALA A 187 -7.61 8.49 10.95
C ALA A 187 -8.67 9.03 9.99
N MET A 188 -9.46 8.14 9.41
CA MET A 188 -10.46 8.54 8.41
C MET A 188 -11.72 9.06 9.08
N GLN A 189 -12.02 10.33 8.86
CA GLN A 189 -13.28 10.95 9.23
C GLN A 189 -14.28 10.80 8.09
N LEU A 190 -15.39 10.11 8.36
CA LEU A 190 -16.50 10.00 7.41
C LEU A 190 -17.24 11.34 7.31
N VAL A 191 -17.40 11.84 6.10
CA VAL A 191 -18.05 13.12 5.80
C VAL A 191 -19.04 12.97 4.64
N SER A 192 -20.07 13.80 4.62
CA SER A 192 -20.93 13.95 3.44
C SER A 192 -20.19 14.66 2.29
N ARG A 193 -20.72 14.57 1.07
CA ARG A 193 -20.18 15.31 -0.09
C ARG A 193 -20.12 16.83 0.17
N GLU A 194 -21.15 17.37 0.81
CA GLU A 194 -21.25 18.79 1.16
C GLU A 194 -20.20 19.19 2.21
N GLN A 195 -20.01 18.37 3.25
CA GLN A 195 -18.98 18.61 4.27
C GLN A 195 -17.57 18.50 3.70
N LEU A 196 -17.33 17.57 2.77
CA LEU A 196 -16.06 17.46 2.08
C LEU A 196 -15.80 18.74 1.26
N ALA A 197 -16.74 19.14 0.40
CA ALA A 197 -16.61 20.34 -0.42
C ALA A 197 -16.35 21.60 0.43
N HIS A 198 -17.06 21.74 1.56
CA HIS A 198 -16.87 22.86 2.48
C HIS A 198 -15.50 22.84 3.16
N SER A 199 -15.03 21.67 3.59
CA SER A 199 -13.72 21.53 4.25
C SER A 199 -12.58 21.85 3.28
N LEU A 200 -12.69 21.37 2.04
CA LEU A 200 -11.72 21.65 0.99
C LEU A 200 -11.73 23.13 0.60
N ALA A 201 -12.91 23.74 0.40
CA ALA A 201 -13.01 25.14 0.05
C ALA A 201 -12.41 26.07 1.12
N ARG A 202 -12.66 25.76 2.40
CA ARG A 202 -12.06 26.47 3.53
C ARG A 202 -10.54 26.31 3.56
N ALA A 203 -10.03 25.09 3.33
CA ALA A 203 -8.60 24.83 3.28
C ALA A 203 -7.93 25.59 2.13
N THR A 204 -8.53 25.57 0.94
CA THR A 204 -8.07 26.32 -0.25
C THR A 204 -8.01 27.83 0.01
N ALA A 205 -9.07 28.41 0.58
CA ALA A 205 -9.10 29.84 0.90
C ALA A 205 -8.02 30.22 1.93
N ALA A 206 -7.85 29.41 2.98
CA ALA A 206 -6.82 29.63 3.99
C ALA A 206 -5.39 29.47 3.45
N ASP A 207 -5.21 28.60 2.46
CA ASP A 207 -3.93 28.38 1.79
C ASP A 207 -3.55 29.56 0.88
N GLU A 208 -4.48 30.00 0.02
CA GLU A 208 -4.26 31.17 -0.85
C GLU A 208 -4.06 32.46 -0.06
N GLN A 209 -4.80 32.66 1.03
CA GLN A 209 -4.59 33.80 1.91
C GLN A 209 -3.18 33.82 2.50
N ARG A 210 -2.59 32.66 2.82
CA ARG A 210 -1.20 32.56 3.31
C ARG A 210 -0.18 32.89 2.23
N ARG A 211 -0.50 32.61 0.97
CA ARG A 211 0.34 32.93 -0.20
C ARG A 211 0.24 34.39 -0.65
N GLY A 212 -0.71 35.14 -0.08
CA GLY A 212 -1.02 36.49 -0.54
C GLY A 212 -1.78 36.51 -1.85
N GLY A 213 -2.46 35.40 -2.18
CA GLY A 213 -3.19 35.23 -3.42
C GLY A 213 -4.45 36.09 -3.49
N GLY A 214 -4.82 36.48 -4.71
CA GLY A 214 -6.02 37.25 -5.00
C GLY A 214 -7.29 36.38 -5.09
N PRO A 215 -8.49 36.99 -5.09
CA PRO A 215 -9.76 36.26 -5.22
C PRO A 215 -9.84 35.36 -6.46
N GLN A 216 -9.22 35.79 -7.58
CA GLN A 216 -9.21 35.01 -8.82
C GLN A 216 -8.43 33.69 -8.70
N GLU A 217 -7.35 33.66 -7.90
CA GLU A 217 -6.56 32.44 -7.69
C GLU A 217 -7.32 31.44 -6.80
N VAL A 218 -8.06 31.96 -5.80
CA VAL A 218 -8.99 31.17 -5.01
C VAL A 218 -10.06 30.55 -5.89
N GLU A 219 -10.69 31.34 -6.77
CA GLU A 219 -11.72 30.86 -7.70
C GLU A 219 -11.17 29.79 -8.65
N GLY A 220 -9.99 30.00 -9.23
CA GLY A 220 -9.33 29.02 -10.11
C GLY A 220 -9.08 27.68 -9.42
N ARG A 221 -8.55 27.72 -8.18
CA ARG A 221 -8.34 26.50 -7.37
C ARG A 221 -9.64 25.80 -7.02
N LEU A 222 -10.67 26.54 -6.63
CA LEU A 222 -11.98 25.96 -6.32
C LEU A 222 -12.61 25.32 -7.55
N ALA A 223 -12.43 25.89 -8.74
CA ALA A 223 -12.89 25.31 -9.99
C ALA A 223 -12.16 24.00 -10.31
N ALA A 224 -10.82 23.97 -10.21
CA ALA A 224 -10.04 22.76 -10.43
C ALA A 224 -10.42 21.64 -9.44
N LEU A 225 -10.64 22.00 -8.17
CA LEU A 225 -11.09 21.10 -7.13
C LEU A 225 -12.49 20.51 -7.43
N ALA A 226 -13.44 21.34 -7.85
CA ALA A 226 -14.78 20.89 -8.22
C ALA A 226 -14.72 19.86 -9.36
N CYS A 227 -13.92 20.12 -10.40
CA CYS A 227 -13.71 19.18 -11.49
C CYS A 227 -13.05 17.87 -11.05
N LEU A 228 -12.08 17.94 -10.12
CA LEU A 228 -11.48 16.74 -9.53
C LEU A 228 -12.51 15.89 -8.78
N LEU A 229 -13.37 16.53 -7.99
CA LEU A 229 -14.41 15.83 -7.25
C LEU A 229 -15.44 15.21 -8.21
N GLU A 230 -15.89 15.93 -9.23
CA GLU A 230 -16.77 15.38 -10.26
C GLU A 230 -16.15 14.16 -10.95
N LEU A 231 -14.86 14.26 -11.35
CA LEU A 231 -14.11 13.15 -11.92
C LEU A 231 -14.06 11.95 -10.97
N PHE A 232 -13.63 12.18 -9.72
CA PHE A 232 -13.35 11.13 -8.75
C PHE A 232 -14.59 10.56 -8.09
N VAL A 233 -15.69 11.28 -8.00
CA VAL A 233 -16.90 10.85 -7.30
C VAL A 233 -17.91 10.29 -8.29
N ASP A 234 -18.11 10.97 -9.43
CA ASP A 234 -19.20 10.67 -10.35
C ASP A 234 -18.69 9.99 -11.65
N GLU A 235 -17.77 10.62 -12.39
CA GLU A 235 -17.35 10.08 -13.71
C GLU A 235 -16.65 8.72 -13.60
N LEU A 236 -15.70 8.56 -12.68
CA LEU A 236 -15.03 7.28 -12.45
C LEU A 236 -15.97 6.21 -11.88
N ALA A 237 -17.08 6.60 -11.22
CA ALA A 237 -18.08 5.65 -10.74
C ALA A 237 -18.90 5.06 -11.89
N ASN A 238 -19.15 5.86 -12.93
CA ASN A 238 -19.93 5.46 -14.09
C ASN A 238 -19.14 4.58 -15.07
N LEU A 239 -17.83 4.43 -14.86
CA LEU A 239 -17.00 3.52 -15.61
C LEU A 239 -17.02 2.15 -14.92
N ASP A 240 -17.33 1.09 -15.68
CA ASP A 240 -17.19 -0.33 -15.28
C ASP A 240 -15.71 -0.74 -15.12
N LEU A 241 -14.96 0.05 -14.37
CA LEU A 241 -13.56 -0.16 -14.08
C LEU A 241 -13.37 -0.21 -12.58
N PRO A 242 -12.85 -1.31 -12.03
CA PRO A 242 -12.45 -1.40 -10.63
C PRO A 242 -11.14 -0.62 -10.41
N ALA A 243 -11.11 0.64 -10.81
CA ALA A 243 -9.90 1.44 -10.89
C ALA A 243 -9.71 2.28 -9.65
N SER A 244 -8.65 1.95 -8.90
CA SER A 244 -8.11 2.93 -7.98
C SER A 244 -7.39 4.02 -8.79
N ALA A 245 -7.65 5.26 -8.42
CA ALA A 245 -7.07 6.44 -9.05
C ALA A 245 -6.57 7.37 -7.95
N MET A 246 -5.54 8.14 -8.23
CA MET A 246 -5.05 9.18 -7.33
C MET A 246 -4.81 10.47 -8.09
N ALA A 247 -4.99 11.60 -7.43
CA ALA A 247 -4.67 12.92 -7.97
C ALA A 247 -3.99 13.79 -6.91
N LEU A 248 -3.00 14.56 -7.33
CA LEU A 248 -2.40 15.64 -6.55
C LEU A 248 -2.78 16.96 -7.19
N LEU A 249 -3.31 17.86 -6.37
CA LEU A 249 -3.58 19.25 -6.74
C LEU A 249 -2.66 20.12 -5.91
N ALA A 250 -1.65 20.75 -6.52
CA ALA A 250 -0.69 21.60 -5.82
C ALA A 250 -0.15 22.68 -6.78
N PRO A 251 0.57 23.71 -6.29
CA PRO A 251 1.26 24.64 -7.17
C PRO A 251 2.19 23.91 -8.15
N GLU A 252 2.30 24.41 -9.38
CA GLU A 252 3.15 23.82 -10.40
C GLU A 252 4.61 23.59 -9.93
N GLU A 253 5.17 24.51 -9.13
CA GLU A 253 6.53 24.37 -8.61
C GLU A 253 6.70 23.13 -7.73
N GLU A 254 5.78 22.89 -6.78
CA GLU A 254 5.80 21.70 -5.91
C GLU A 254 5.58 20.41 -6.70
N LEU A 255 4.69 20.46 -7.70
CA LEU A 255 4.45 19.31 -8.58
C LEU A 255 5.66 18.99 -9.44
N ARG A 256 6.40 20.01 -9.92
CA ARG A 256 7.64 19.83 -10.66
C ARG A 256 8.74 19.24 -9.78
N GLU A 257 8.86 19.66 -8.52
CA GLU A 257 9.79 19.06 -7.57
C GLU A 257 9.49 17.57 -7.36
N LEU A 258 8.22 17.23 -7.09
CA LEU A 258 7.79 15.82 -6.99
C LEU A 258 7.98 15.04 -8.29
N ALA A 259 7.72 15.65 -9.44
CA ALA A 259 7.87 15.02 -10.74
C ALA A 259 9.35 14.81 -11.14
N MET A 260 10.24 15.71 -10.71
CA MET A 260 11.69 15.57 -10.89
C MET A 260 12.24 14.42 -10.06
N GLU A 261 11.79 14.26 -8.81
CA GLU A 261 12.12 13.08 -7.99
C GLU A 261 11.67 11.79 -8.67
N ALA A 262 10.55 11.85 -9.40
CA ALA A 262 9.90 10.69 -10.00
C ALA A 262 10.30 10.43 -11.47
N GLN A 263 11.11 11.29 -12.12
CA GLN A 263 11.53 11.17 -13.54
C GLN A 263 10.38 11.13 -14.57
N MET A 264 9.45 12.08 -14.49
CA MET A 264 8.20 12.06 -15.28
C MET A 264 8.27 12.56 -16.73
N SER A 265 7.38 11.99 -17.57
CA SER A 265 6.99 12.51 -18.89
C SER A 265 5.71 13.33 -18.75
N SER A 266 5.71 14.57 -19.23
CA SER A 266 4.50 15.40 -19.28
C SER A 266 3.52 14.91 -20.35
N GLN A 267 2.22 15.06 -20.11
CA GLN A 267 1.16 14.89 -21.12
C GLN A 267 0.22 16.09 -21.03
N GLY A 268 0.03 16.84 -22.11
CA GLY A 268 -0.76 18.08 -22.12
C GLY A 268 -2.28 17.84 -22.18
N CYS A 269 -2.87 17.26 -21.15
CA CYS A 269 -4.33 17.14 -21.02
C CYS A 269 -4.86 18.08 -19.92
N SER A 270 -6.08 18.58 -20.04
CA SER A 270 -6.71 19.46 -19.04
C SER A 270 -7.77 18.71 -18.22
N ILE A 271 -7.90 19.01 -16.93
CA ILE A 271 -8.93 18.37 -16.09
C ILE A 271 -10.35 18.85 -16.40
N PHE A 272 -10.48 19.99 -17.07
CA PHE A 272 -11.77 20.54 -17.46
C PHE A 272 -12.49 19.73 -18.56
N ASP A 273 -11.81 18.77 -19.20
CA ASP A 273 -12.43 17.69 -19.97
C ASP A 273 -12.44 16.39 -19.15
N SER A 274 -13.16 16.41 -18.03
CA SER A 274 -13.17 15.32 -17.03
C SER A 274 -13.59 13.98 -17.65
N THR A 275 -14.63 13.96 -18.49
CA THR A 275 -15.06 12.76 -19.21
C THR A 275 -14.00 12.28 -20.23
N GLY A 276 -13.34 13.19 -20.95
CA GLY A 276 -12.23 12.86 -21.85
C GLY A 276 -11.05 12.23 -21.11
N LEU A 277 -10.66 12.85 -19.99
CA LEU A 277 -9.61 12.38 -19.10
C LEU A 277 -9.95 11.02 -18.47
N ALA A 278 -11.18 10.84 -17.99
CA ALA A 278 -11.67 9.56 -17.45
C ALA A 278 -11.57 8.43 -18.47
N ARG A 279 -11.95 8.69 -19.74
CA ARG A 279 -11.77 7.73 -20.85
C ARG A 279 -10.31 7.46 -21.15
N GLN A 280 -9.43 8.45 -21.03
CA GLN A 280 -7.98 8.27 -21.24
C GLN A 280 -7.37 7.40 -20.13
N LEU A 281 -7.69 7.68 -18.87
CA LEU A 281 -7.33 6.84 -17.71
C LEU A 281 -7.79 5.39 -17.92
N ALA A 282 -9.05 5.21 -18.31
CA ALA A 282 -9.65 3.92 -18.62
C ALA A 282 -8.94 3.17 -19.75
N ARG A 283 -8.51 3.89 -20.80
CA ARG A 283 -7.75 3.31 -21.92
C ARG A 283 -6.34 2.94 -21.47
N GLN A 284 -5.70 3.78 -20.68
CA GLN A 284 -4.35 3.55 -20.19
C GLN A 284 -4.29 2.36 -19.24
N ALA A 285 -5.20 2.27 -18.27
CA ALA A 285 -5.35 1.12 -17.38
C ALA A 285 -5.48 -0.19 -18.18
N ARG A 286 -6.38 -0.21 -19.17
CA ARG A 286 -6.58 -1.37 -20.07
C ARG A 286 -5.33 -1.72 -20.87
N ARG A 287 -4.64 -0.73 -21.46
CA ARG A 287 -3.42 -0.96 -22.27
C ARG A 287 -2.29 -1.55 -21.44
N CYS A 288 -2.12 -1.08 -20.21
CA CYS A 288 -1.06 -1.55 -19.34
C CYS A 288 -1.42 -2.86 -18.60
N GLY A 289 -2.63 -3.39 -18.81
CA GLY A 289 -3.14 -4.55 -18.07
C GLY A 289 -3.31 -4.26 -16.57
N HIS A 290 -3.40 -2.98 -16.20
CA HIS A 290 -3.55 -2.52 -14.84
C HIS A 290 -5.04 -2.33 -14.52
N ARG A 291 -5.44 -2.69 -13.31
CA ARG A 291 -6.74 -2.27 -12.78
C ARG A 291 -6.70 -0.83 -12.28
N ASP A 292 -5.52 -0.32 -11.91
CA ASP A 292 -5.33 1.04 -11.40
C ASP A 292 -5.11 2.06 -12.52
N ALA A 293 -5.75 3.22 -12.40
CA ALA A 293 -5.70 4.32 -13.38
C ALA A 293 -4.40 5.14 -13.30
N GLY A 294 -3.69 5.12 -12.17
CA GLY A 294 -2.45 5.86 -11.95
C GLY A 294 -2.60 7.11 -11.08
N LEU A 295 -1.54 7.92 -11.02
CA LEU A 295 -1.47 9.21 -10.34
C LEU A 295 -1.57 10.35 -11.36
N LEU A 296 -2.49 11.29 -11.13
CA LEU A 296 -2.59 12.56 -11.84
C LEU A 296 -1.86 13.66 -11.08
N LEU A 297 -1.05 14.47 -11.77
CA LEU A 297 -0.55 15.73 -11.24
C LEU A 297 -1.33 16.87 -11.89
N VAL A 298 -2.02 17.67 -11.11
CA VAL A 298 -2.90 18.74 -11.60
C VAL A 298 -2.45 20.06 -11.02
N ASP A 299 -2.09 21.00 -11.89
CA ASP A 299 -1.75 22.35 -11.46
C ASP A 299 -2.96 23.02 -10.81
N ALA A 300 -2.75 23.55 -9.61
CA ALA A 300 -3.82 24.11 -8.81
C ALA A 300 -4.42 25.40 -9.39
N CYS A 301 -3.62 26.16 -10.16
CA CYS A 301 -4.05 27.46 -10.69
C CYS A 301 -4.78 27.32 -12.03
N SER A 302 -4.27 26.46 -12.91
CA SER A 302 -4.74 26.32 -14.29
C SER A 302 -5.63 25.09 -14.51
N GLY A 303 -5.67 24.14 -13.57
CA GLY A 303 -6.34 22.84 -13.77
C GLY A 303 -5.69 21.97 -14.86
N GLU A 304 -4.52 22.34 -15.36
CA GLU A 304 -3.81 21.52 -16.35
C GLU A 304 -3.25 20.26 -15.69
N VAL A 305 -3.42 19.11 -16.35
CA VAL A 305 -2.79 17.87 -15.94
C VAL A 305 -1.34 17.92 -16.43
N LEU A 306 -0.41 18.12 -15.52
CA LEU A 306 1.02 18.19 -15.81
C LEU A 306 1.60 16.80 -16.12
N GLY A 307 0.99 15.74 -15.61
CA GLY A 307 1.40 14.37 -15.89
C GLY A 307 0.43 13.30 -15.41
N LEU A 308 0.52 12.14 -16.08
CA LEU A 308 -0.19 10.91 -15.72
C LEU A 308 0.84 9.79 -15.49
N CYS A 309 0.94 9.30 -14.25
CA CYS A 309 1.84 8.22 -13.88
C CYS A 309 1.08 6.90 -13.71
N PRO A 310 1.22 5.93 -14.63
CA PRO A 310 0.67 4.59 -14.40
C PRO A 310 1.39 3.95 -13.22
N ARG A 311 0.63 3.31 -12.32
CA ARG A 311 1.21 2.68 -11.13
C ARG A 311 2.09 1.50 -11.56
N PRO A 312 3.35 1.38 -11.09
CA PRO A 312 4.18 0.23 -11.42
C PRO A 312 3.57 -1.07 -10.90
N ARG A 313 3.78 -2.16 -11.65
CA ARG A 313 3.50 -3.51 -11.15
C ARG A 313 4.42 -3.78 -9.97
N ALA A 314 3.91 -4.25 -8.84
CA ALA A 314 4.77 -4.85 -7.81
C ALA A 314 5.60 -5.94 -8.50
N VAL A 315 6.93 -5.78 -8.50
CA VAL A 315 7.87 -6.63 -9.25
C VAL A 315 7.93 -8.00 -8.57
N GLY A 316 6.93 -8.84 -8.83
CA GLY A 316 6.84 -10.23 -8.36
C GLY A 316 6.66 -11.26 -9.47
N SER A 317 6.59 -10.81 -10.73
CA SER A 317 6.43 -11.66 -11.92
C SER A 317 7.46 -11.16 -12.93
N GLY A 318 8.45 -11.98 -13.28
CA GLY A 318 9.61 -11.65 -14.13
C GLY A 318 9.32 -11.25 -15.59
N ALA A 319 8.28 -10.45 -15.82
CA ALA A 319 8.01 -9.79 -17.08
C ALA A 319 8.76 -8.46 -17.09
N CYS A 320 9.89 -8.42 -17.80
CA CYS A 320 10.55 -7.17 -18.14
C CYS A 320 9.58 -6.30 -18.93
N LEU A 321 9.34 -5.07 -18.48
CA LEU A 321 8.69 -4.05 -19.31
C LEU A 321 9.54 -3.86 -20.58
N ALA A 322 8.88 -3.59 -21.71
CA ALA A 322 9.56 -3.30 -22.96
C ALA A 322 10.56 -2.13 -22.76
N PRO A 323 11.79 -2.22 -23.30
CA PRO A 323 12.78 -1.15 -23.15
C PRO A 323 12.23 0.13 -23.77
N GLY A 324 12.12 1.19 -22.96
CA GLY A 324 11.66 2.52 -23.39
C GLY A 324 10.46 3.10 -22.64
N LEU A 325 9.76 2.32 -21.81
CA LEU A 325 8.74 2.83 -20.89
C LEU A 325 9.28 2.80 -19.46
N ALA A 326 9.96 3.87 -19.05
CA ALA A 326 10.28 4.07 -17.64
C ALA A 326 8.96 4.25 -16.88
N SER A 327 8.52 3.23 -16.13
CA SER A 327 7.39 3.41 -15.22
C SER A 327 7.88 4.24 -14.06
N VAL A 328 7.45 5.48 -14.01
CA VAL A 328 7.67 6.36 -12.87
C VAL A 328 7.03 5.72 -11.64
N SER A 329 7.86 5.32 -10.68
CA SER A 329 7.39 4.82 -9.39
C SER A 329 7.54 5.92 -8.34
N PHE A 330 6.42 6.40 -7.81
CA PHE A 330 6.42 7.10 -6.52
C PHE A 330 6.74 6.08 -5.44
N ASP A 331 8.03 5.82 -5.28
CA ASP A 331 8.57 4.83 -4.37
C ASP A 331 9.16 5.51 -3.14
N GLU A 332 8.92 4.93 -1.98
CA GLU A 332 9.61 5.31 -0.75
C GLU A 332 11.11 4.98 -0.89
N ARG A 333 11.91 5.95 -1.35
CA ARG A 333 13.40 5.91 -1.36
C ARG A 333 14.00 4.56 -1.83
N GLY A 334 13.49 3.98 -2.91
CA GLY A 334 14.02 2.74 -3.50
C GLY A 334 13.53 1.44 -2.83
N THR A 335 12.46 1.47 -2.03
CA THR A 335 11.87 0.26 -1.41
C THR A 335 11.09 -0.64 -2.39
N GLY A 336 10.75 -0.12 -3.57
CA GLY A 336 9.82 -0.68 -4.55
C GLY A 336 8.34 -0.52 -4.17
N ARG A 337 8.01 0.23 -3.10
CA ARG A 337 6.65 0.37 -2.58
C ARG A 337 6.00 1.65 -3.11
N PRO A 338 4.84 1.57 -3.78
CA PRO A 338 4.12 2.77 -4.18
C PRO A 338 3.62 3.55 -2.95
N LEU A 339 3.86 4.86 -2.94
CA LEU A 339 3.33 5.76 -1.93
C LEU A 339 1.79 5.77 -1.95
N ALA A 340 1.20 5.84 -0.77
CA ALA A 340 -0.20 6.13 -0.58
C ALA A 340 -0.49 7.62 -0.80
N ALA A 341 -1.74 7.98 -1.08
CA ALA A 341 -2.12 9.38 -1.31
C ALA A 341 -1.84 10.28 -0.09
N TRP A 342 -2.01 9.79 1.13
CA TRP A 342 -1.69 10.56 2.33
C TRP A 342 -0.17 10.78 2.50
N GLU A 343 0.68 9.81 2.13
CA GLU A 343 2.15 9.97 2.15
C GLU A 343 2.61 10.99 1.11
N LEU A 344 1.87 11.12 -0.01
CA LEU A 344 2.10 12.19 -0.98
C LEU A 344 1.62 13.54 -0.43
N ALA A 345 0.48 13.58 0.27
CA ALA A 345 -0.02 14.80 0.91
C ALA A 345 0.92 15.33 2.00
N GLU A 346 1.60 14.47 2.75
CA GLU A 346 2.62 14.89 3.74
C GLU A 346 3.82 15.60 3.11
N ARG A 347 4.12 15.30 1.84
CA ARG A 347 5.22 15.94 1.10
C ARG A 347 4.85 17.29 0.51
N LEU A 348 3.56 17.58 0.41
CA LEU A 348 3.08 18.87 -0.08
C LEU A 348 3.14 19.91 1.04
N GLN A 349 3.59 21.11 0.69
CA GLN A 349 3.42 22.28 1.56
C GLN A 349 2.03 22.86 1.37
N HIS A 350 1.56 22.85 0.12
CA HIS A 350 0.28 23.40 -0.30
C HIS A 350 -0.47 22.41 -1.20
N GLY A 351 -1.81 22.42 -1.12
CA GLY A 351 -2.66 21.64 -2.01
C GLY A 351 -3.41 20.48 -1.33
N LEU A 352 -3.53 19.36 -2.05
CA LEU A 352 -4.42 18.24 -1.71
C LEU A 352 -3.97 16.97 -2.44
N ALA A 353 -4.15 15.82 -1.77
CA ALA A 353 -4.18 14.52 -2.44
C ALA A 353 -5.59 13.89 -2.38
N LEU A 354 -6.06 13.38 -3.52
CA LEU A 354 -7.28 12.59 -3.64
C LEU A 354 -6.96 11.16 -4.01
N ALA A 355 -7.70 10.21 -3.44
CA ALA A 355 -7.65 8.81 -3.82
C ALA A 355 -9.06 8.24 -3.96
N ARG A 356 -9.31 7.53 -5.06
CA ARG A 356 -10.48 6.66 -5.20
C ARG A 356 -10.04 5.22 -4.98
N GLY A 357 -10.66 4.52 -4.03
CA GLY A 357 -10.45 3.10 -3.80
C GLY A 357 -11.21 2.23 -4.81
N VAL A 358 -10.84 0.95 -4.89
CA VAL A 358 -11.51 -0.04 -5.76
C VAL A 358 -13.01 -0.19 -5.41
N GLY A 359 -13.35 0.01 -4.14
CA GLY A 359 -14.73 0.01 -3.67
C GLY A 359 -15.51 1.30 -3.91
N GLY A 360 -15.00 2.22 -4.74
CA GLY A 360 -15.68 3.49 -5.08
C GLY A 360 -15.53 4.61 -4.04
N GLN A 361 -15.08 4.29 -2.84
CA GLN A 361 -14.80 5.24 -1.77
C GLN A 361 -13.78 6.30 -2.22
N VAL A 362 -14.04 7.58 -1.90
CA VAL A 362 -13.15 8.69 -2.20
C VAL A 362 -12.59 9.26 -0.90
N ASP A 363 -11.26 9.27 -0.82
CA ASP A 363 -10.48 9.80 0.29
C ASP A 363 -9.78 11.09 -0.15
N ALA A 364 -9.77 12.08 0.74
CA ALA A 364 -9.10 13.35 0.57
C ALA A 364 -8.15 13.61 1.73
N PHE A 365 -6.94 14.05 1.40
CA PHE A 365 -5.86 14.29 2.35
C PHE A 365 -5.34 15.72 2.16
N LEU A 366 -5.62 16.57 3.13
CA LEU A 366 -5.13 17.94 3.20
C LEU A 366 -3.80 17.95 3.96
N PRO A 367 -2.71 18.55 3.42
CA PRO A 367 -1.39 18.52 4.06
C PRO A 367 -1.41 19.00 5.52
N ASP A 368 -2.13 20.09 5.81
CA ASP A 368 -2.26 20.62 7.17
C ASP A 368 -3.01 19.67 8.12
N GLU A 369 -4.05 18.98 7.65
CA GLU A 369 -4.83 18.05 8.48
C GLU A 369 -4.05 16.75 8.74
N VAL A 370 -3.34 16.24 7.73
CA VAL A 370 -2.49 15.06 7.89
C VAL A 370 -1.31 15.37 8.82
N ASN A 371 -0.59 16.47 8.59
CA ASN A 371 0.61 16.81 9.36
C ASN A 371 0.31 17.22 10.81
N ARG A 372 -0.83 17.87 11.09
CA ARG A 372 -1.14 18.38 12.44
C ARG A 372 -2.07 17.48 13.24
N GLN A 373 -3.04 16.86 12.58
CA GLN A 373 -4.13 16.13 13.25
C GLN A 373 -4.08 14.63 12.94
N CYS A 374 -3.31 14.22 11.94
CA CYS A 374 -3.31 12.87 11.41
C CYS A 374 -4.73 12.43 11.04
N ILE A 375 -5.48 13.30 10.34
CA ILE A 375 -6.86 13.04 9.88
C ILE A 375 -6.94 13.11 8.35
N GLY A 376 -7.69 12.18 7.76
CA GLY A 376 -8.09 12.18 6.36
C GLY A 376 -9.61 12.19 6.24
N LEU A 377 -10.16 12.71 5.15
CA LEU A 377 -11.60 12.80 4.94
C LEU A 377 -12.05 11.71 3.98
N ARG A 378 -13.13 10.99 4.29
CA ARG A 378 -13.73 9.96 3.43
C ARG A 378 -15.18 10.28 3.14
N VAL A 379 -15.56 10.28 1.85
CA VAL A 379 -16.96 10.47 1.46
C VAL A 379 -17.78 9.26 1.90
N LYS A 380 -18.79 9.48 2.74
CA LYS A 380 -19.82 8.47 3.05
C LYS A 380 -20.62 8.23 1.77
N GLU A 381 -20.61 7.00 1.25
CA GLU A 381 -21.56 6.62 0.20
C GLU A 381 -22.96 6.86 0.73
N ALA A 382 -23.79 7.53 -0.08
CA ALA A 382 -25.21 7.61 0.22
C ALA A 382 -25.70 6.17 0.35
N GLU A 383 -26.16 5.79 1.54
CA GLU A 383 -26.74 4.47 1.79
C GLU A 383 -27.83 4.30 0.73
N GLY A 384 -27.50 3.53 -0.31
CA GLY A 384 -28.40 3.29 -1.41
C GLY A 384 -29.62 2.64 -0.81
N GLY A 385 -30.71 3.39 -0.72
CA GLY A 385 -32.02 2.82 -0.52
C GLY A 385 -32.23 1.87 -1.69
N HIS A 386 -31.93 0.58 -1.48
CA HIS A 386 -32.42 -0.47 -2.34
C HIS A 386 -33.95 -0.41 -2.23
N SER A 387 -34.56 0.41 -3.08
CA SER A 387 -35.96 0.20 -3.43
C SER A 387 -36.00 -1.13 -4.14
N GLU A 388 -36.57 -2.13 -3.47
CA GLU A 388 -36.98 -3.38 -4.07
C GLU A 388 -38.01 -3.06 -5.16
N HIS A 389 -37.53 -2.74 -6.37
CA HIS A 389 -38.37 -2.78 -7.55
C HIS A 389 -38.55 -4.25 -7.93
N GLU A 390 -39.63 -4.82 -7.40
CA GLU A 390 -40.26 -6.05 -7.88
C GLU A 390 -40.35 -6.02 -9.41
N THR A 391 -39.44 -6.74 -10.07
CA THR A 391 -39.49 -6.97 -11.51
C THR A 391 -40.34 -8.21 -11.76
N GLY A 392 -41.63 -7.98 -11.98
CA GLY A 392 -42.53 -8.99 -12.52
C GLY A 392 -42.03 -9.48 -13.89
N LEU A 393 -41.65 -10.76 -13.95
CA LEU A 393 -41.29 -11.45 -15.18
C LEU A 393 -42.42 -11.35 -16.22
N ARG A 394 -42.12 -10.74 -17.37
CA ARG A 394 -42.81 -11.01 -18.63
C ARG A 394 -41.81 -11.59 -19.62
N THR A 395 -42.02 -12.85 -19.97
CA THR A 395 -41.35 -13.59 -21.04
C THR A 395 -41.60 -12.96 -22.42
N PRO A 396 -40.57 -12.81 -23.29
CA PRO A 396 -40.78 -12.48 -24.69
C PRO A 396 -40.83 -13.75 -25.56
N GLY A 397 -41.87 -13.84 -26.40
CA GLY A 397 -41.98 -14.83 -27.48
C GLY A 397 -41.18 -14.43 -28.73
N PRO A 398 -40.93 -15.35 -29.67
CA PRO A 398 -40.04 -15.12 -30.81
C PRO A 398 -40.80 -14.72 -32.07
N ARG A 399 -40.22 -13.78 -32.84
CA ARG A 399 -40.41 -13.46 -34.29
C ARG A 399 -39.52 -12.24 -34.55
N GLY A 400 -38.85 -12.02 -35.67
CA GLY A 400 -38.92 -12.55 -37.03
C GLY A 400 -38.25 -11.48 -37.91
N ALA A 401 -37.53 -11.90 -38.96
CA ALA A 401 -36.73 -11.04 -39.83
C ALA A 401 -37.57 -10.17 -40.80
N ARG A 402 -36.85 -9.25 -41.50
CA ARG A 402 -37.25 -8.32 -42.59
C ARG A 402 -37.81 -6.98 -42.11
N ASP A 403 -37.61 -5.83 -42.76
CA ASP A 403 -36.88 -5.44 -43.98
C ASP A 403 -36.64 -3.91 -43.96
N ARG A 404 -35.77 -3.47 -44.88
CA ARG A 404 -35.41 -2.11 -45.34
C ARG A 404 -36.47 -0.99 -45.27
N ALA A 405 -35.98 0.24 -45.02
CA ALA A 405 -35.98 1.41 -45.93
C ALA A 405 -36.48 2.75 -45.34
N SER A 406 -35.72 3.80 -45.72
CA SER A 406 -36.13 5.16 -46.07
C SER A 406 -36.24 6.26 -45.00
N ALA A 407 -35.26 7.16 -45.10
CA ALA A 407 -35.26 8.62 -45.02
C ALA A 407 -36.59 9.38 -44.83
N ALA A 408 -36.58 10.28 -43.84
CA ALA A 408 -37.03 11.69 -43.85
C ALA A 408 -36.51 12.27 -42.50
N GLY A 409 -35.70 13.33 -42.43
CA GLY A 409 -36.04 14.70 -42.79
C GLY A 409 -36.71 15.37 -41.59
N LEU A 410 -35.98 16.18 -40.81
CA LEU A 410 -36.46 17.31 -39.99
C LEU A 410 -35.23 17.93 -39.29
N GLU A 411 -34.74 19.06 -39.79
CA GLU A 411 -35.08 20.43 -39.37
C GLU A 411 -34.35 20.88 -38.10
N ILE A 412 -33.53 21.90 -38.34
CA ILE A 412 -32.68 22.65 -37.44
C ILE A 412 -33.59 23.60 -36.64
N HIS A 413 -33.49 23.55 -35.32
CA HIS A 413 -33.86 24.68 -34.47
C HIS A 413 -32.67 25.00 -33.55
N GLU A 414 -31.89 25.98 -33.99
CA GLU A 414 -31.02 26.78 -33.12
C GLU A 414 -31.86 27.84 -32.39
N ALA A 415 -31.60 28.00 -31.08
CA ALA A 415 -31.54 29.25 -30.30
C ALA A 415 -31.85 28.96 -28.80
N PRO A 416 -31.50 29.85 -27.86
CA PRO A 416 -30.13 30.25 -27.53
C PRO A 416 -29.84 30.12 -26.02
N PHE A 417 -28.57 30.30 -25.69
CA PHE A 417 -28.01 30.61 -24.38
C PHE A 417 -28.91 31.55 -23.53
N SER A 418 -29.18 31.15 -22.27
CA SER A 418 -29.57 32.06 -21.20
C SER A 418 -28.70 31.79 -19.99
N ALA A 419 -27.70 32.65 -19.80
CA ALA A 419 -26.90 32.72 -18.58
C ALA A 419 -27.78 33.31 -17.46
N ARG A 420 -28.00 32.53 -16.40
CA ARG A 420 -28.48 33.06 -15.12
C ARG A 420 -27.31 33.12 -14.15
N THR A 421 -26.72 34.30 -14.08
CA THR A 421 -25.91 34.75 -12.96
C THR A 421 -26.79 34.78 -11.71
N HIS A 422 -26.43 34.02 -10.67
CA HIS A 422 -26.89 34.31 -9.31
C HIS A 422 -25.68 34.85 -8.55
N SER A 423 -25.71 36.16 -8.31
CA SER A 423 -24.91 36.79 -7.28
C SER A 423 -25.23 36.14 -5.94
N ILE A 424 -24.24 35.50 -5.33
CA ILE A 424 -24.24 35.23 -3.89
C ILE A 424 -23.31 36.28 -3.29
N CYS A 425 -23.90 37.26 -2.63
CA CYS A 425 -23.21 38.06 -1.64
C CYS A 425 -23.09 37.24 -0.36
N ILE A 426 -21.87 36.88 0.03
CA ILE A 426 -21.40 36.84 1.43
C ILE A 426 -20.00 37.42 1.44
#